data_AF-A0A1T5G0P5-F1
#
_entry.id   AF-A0A1T5G0P5-F1
#
_cell.length_a   1.000
_cell.length_b   1.000
_cell.length_c   1.000
_cell.angle_alpha   90.00
_cell.angle_beta   90.00
_cell.angle_gamma   90.00
#
_symmetry.space_group_name_H-M   'P 1'
#
loop_
_entity.id
_entity.type
_entity.pdbx_description
1 polymer ?
#
loop_
_entity_poly.entity_id
_entity_poly.type
_entity_poly.pdbx_seq_one_letter_code
_entity_poly.pdbx_strand_id
1 'polypeptide(L)'
;MSDIDYTTLSNEELLKAKKTLKSTKILNSVLIGFMVGVAVFAYWKKGFGFAFIFPVFLGYLLYKASKKTEILEAELKKRNL
;
A
#
# COMPACT_ATOMS: atom_id res chain seq x y z
N MET A 1 16.15 -0.30 -5.80
CA MET A 1 17.37 -0.91 -5.24
C MET A 1 17.44 -0.52 -3.77
N SER A 2 16.77 -1.28 -2.90
CA SER A 2 16.92 -1.33 -1.44
C SER A 2 16.11 -2.53 -0.97
N ASP A 3 16.55 -3.73 -1.33
CA ASP A 3 16.01 -4.97 -0.77
C ASP A 3 16.39 -4.99 0.71
N ILE A 4 15.41 -4.76 1.58
CA ILE A 4 15.58 -4.96 3.01
C ILE A 4 15.66 -6.47 3.20
N ASP A 5 16.87 -6.99 3.38
CA ASP A 5 17.11 -8.40 3.66
C ASP A 5 16.59 -8.73 5.08
N TYR A 6 15.32 -9.11 5.17
CA TYR A 6 14.66 -9.51 6.42
C TYR A 6 15.29 -10.75 7.06
N THR A 7 16.20 -11.45 6.36
CA THR A 7 16.91 -12.63 6.85
C THR A 7 18.06 -12.30 7.81
N THR A 8 18.53 -11.05 7.84
CA THR A 8 19.64 -10.63 8.72
C THR A 8 19.18 -9.89 9.97
N LEU A 9 17.89 -9.59 10.11
CA LEU A 9 17.33 -8.87 11.25
C LEU A 9 17.08 -9.81 12.43
N SER A 10 17.50 -9.40 13.63
CA SER A 10 17.23 -10.14 14.87
C SER A 10 15.72 -10.18 15.17
N ASN A 11 15.25 -11.18 15.94
CA ASN A 11 13.83 -11.34 16.31
C ASN A 11 13.21 -10.07 16.91
N GLU A 12 13.99 -9.30 17.66
CA GLU A 12 13.57 -8.03 18.27
C GLU A 12 13.41 -6.91 17.24
N GLU A 13 14.25 -6.89 16.21
CA GLU A 13 14.19 -5.91 15.13
C GLU A 13 13.03 -6.20 14.17
N LEU A 14 12.73 -7.49 13.93
CA LEU A 14 11.54 -7.92 13.18
C LEU A 14 10.23 -7.48 13.87
N LEU A 15 10.17 -7.60 15.20
CA LEU A 15 9.04 -7.18 16.02
C LEU A 15 8.85 -5.66 16.02
N LYS A 16 9.95 -4.89 16.10
CA LYS A 16 9.92 -3.43 15.93
C LYS A 16 9.45 -3.02 14.53
N ALA A 17 9.97 -3.66 13.49
CA ALA A 17 9.56 -3.40 12.10
C ALA A 17 8.05 -3.67 11.91
N LYS A 18 7.52 -4.77 12.46
CA LYS A 18 6.08 -5.07 12.43
C LYS A 18 5.21 -4.00 13.09
N LYS A 19 5.65 -3.46 14.23
CA LYS A 19 4.94 -2.40 14.96
C LYS A 19 4.92 -1.10 14.16
N THR A 20 6.06 -0.73 13.57
CA THR A 20 6.17 0.44 12.70
C THR A 20 5.33 0.29 11.44
N LEU A 21 5.37 -0.88 10.79
CA LEU A 21 4.54 -1.19 9.63
C LEU A 21 3.05 -1.05 9.93
N LYS A 22 2.58 -1.48 11.10
CA LYS A 22 1.17 -1.32 11.50
C LYS A 22 0.77 0.16 11.60
N SER A 23 1.60 0.99 12.23
CA SER A 23 1.37 2.43 12.32
C SER A 23 1.42 3.11 10.95
N THR A 24 2.41 2.78 10.11
CA THR A 24 2.50 3.28 8.74
C THR A 24 1.31 2.85 7.89
N LYS A 25 0.80 1.62 8.08
CA LYS A 25 -0.39 1.13 7.39
C LYS A 25 -1.62 1.97 7.72
N ILE A 26 -1.80 2.33 9.00
CA ILE A 26 -2.91 3.19 9.45
C ILE A 26 -2.77 4.59 8.85
N LEU A 27 -1.59 5.19 8.93
CA LEU A 27 -1.30 6.50 8.33
C LEU A 27 -1.56 6.51 6.82
N ASN A 28 -1.09 5.50 6.10
CA ASN A 28 -1.35 5.35 4.67
C ASN A 28 -2.85 5.21 4.38
N SER A 29 -3.58 4.39 5.14
CA SER A 29 -5.03 4.26 4.96
C SER A 29 -5.77 5.57 5.21
N VAL A 30 -5.37 6.36 6.21
CA VAL A 30 -5.95 7.69 6.48
C VAL A 30 -5.66 8.65 5.33
N LEU A 31 -4.41 8.71 4.85
CA LEU A 31 -4.00 9.54 3.71
C LEU A 31 -4.76 9.18 2.44
N ILE A 32 -4.92 7.89 2.14
CA ILE A 32 -5.69 7.40 1.00
C ILE A 32 -7.16 7.78 1.16
N GLY A 33 -7.76 7.56 2.34
CA GLY A 33 -9.14 7.96 2.62
C GLY A 33 -9.36 9.47 2.47
N PHE A 34 -8.41 10.28 2.91
CA PHE A 34 -8.43 11.74 2.72
C PHE A 34 -8.36 12.13 1.24
N MET A 35 -7.46 11.52 0.46
CA MET A 35 -7.39 11.74 -1.00
C MET A 35 -8.69 11.37 -1.71
N VAL A 36 -9.30 10.24 -1.33
CA VAL A 36 -10.59 9.81 -1.89
C VAL A 36 -11.70 10.79 -1.49
N GLY A 37 -11.75 11.23 -0.23
CA GLY A 37 -12.72 12.22 0.23
C GLY A 37 -12.61 13.55 -0.50
N VAL A 38 -11.39 14.04 -0.72
CA VAL A 38 -11.13 15.25 -1.53
C VAL A 38 -11.54 15.03 -2.99
N ALA A 39 -11.29 13.85 -3.56
CA ALA A 39 -11.71 13.53 -4.93
C ALA A 39 -13.24 13.54 -5.09
N VAL A 40 -13.99 12.97 -4.12
CA VAL A 40 -15.47 12.98 -4.12
C VAL A 40 -16.01 14.40 -3.91
N PHE A 41 -15.42 15.17 -2.99
CA PHE A 41 -15.79 16.58 -2.78
C PHE A 41 -15.53 17.44 -4.03
N ALA A 42 -14.38 17.25 -4.67
CA ALA A 42 -14.03 17.93 -5.91
C ALA A 42 -14.95 17.54 -7.06
N TYR A 43 -15.34 16.26 -7.15
CA TYR A 43 -16.32 15.77 -8.12
C TYR A 43 -17.68 16.46 -7.96
N TRP A 44 -18.18 16.55 -6.74
CA TRP A 44 -19.48 17.16 -6.46
C TRP A 44 -19.48 18.68 -6.70
N LYS A 45 -18.35 19.35 -6.49
CA LYS A 45 -18.22 20.81 -6.62
C LYS A 45 -17.79 21.29 -8.01
N LYS A 46 -17.05 20.49 -8.80
CA LYS A 46 -16.45 20.89 -10.09
C LYS A 46 -16.68 19.91 -11.26
N GLY A 47 -17.27 18.73 -11.02
CA GLY A 47 -17.58 17.72 -12.05
C GLY A 47 -16.49 16.66 -12.30
N PHE A 48 -16.69 15.82 -13.33
CA PHE A 48 -15.80 14.73 -13.77
C PHE A 48 -14.49 15.31 -14.33
N GLY A 49 -13.47 15.48 -13.47
CA GLY A 49 -12.15 16.00 -13.85
C GLY A 49 -11.02 15.01 -13.59
N PHE A 50 -9.78 15.44 -13.83
CA PHE A 50 -8.54 14.67 -13.62
C PHE A 50 -8.46 13.96 -12.25
N ALA A 51 -9.12 14.52 -11.23
CA ALA A 51 -9.23 13.94 -9.89
C ALA A 51 -9.97 12.59 -9.82
N PHE A 52 -10.80 12.22 -10.80
CA PHE A 52 -11.45 10.91 -10.88
C PHE A 52 -10.65 9.91 -11.72
N ILE A 53 -10.04 10.38 -12.82
CA ILE A 53 -9.26 9.55 -13.75
C ILE A 53 -7.96 9.09 -13.07
N PHE A 54 -7.31 9.97 -12.31
CA PHE A 54 -6.07 9.67 -11.61
C PHE A 54 -6.20 8.49 -10.61
N PRO A 55 -7.15 8.48 -9.65
CA PRO A 55 -7.29 7.36 -8.72
C PRO A 55 -7.71 6.05 -9.39
N VAL A 56 -8.54 6.09 -10.44
CA VAL A 56 -8.91 4.87 -11.20
C VAL A 56 -7.69 4.30 -11.94
N PHE A 57 -6.88 5.16 -12.57
CA PHE A 57 -5.63 4.75 -13.22
C PHE A 57 -4.61 4.20 -12.22
N LEU A 58 -4.48 4.84 -11.05
CA LEU A 58 -3.60 4.37 -9.98
C LEU A 58 -4.08 3.03 -9.42
N GLY A 59 -5.38 2.83 -9.26
CA GLY A 59 -5.98 1.55 -8.86
C GLY A 59 -5.67 0.42 -9.86
N TYR A 60 -5.73 0.70 -11.17
CA TYR A 60 -5.36 -0.25 -12.21
C TYR A 60 -3.86 -0.60 -12.19
N LEU A 61 -3.00 0.40 -11.98
CA LEU A 61 -1.55 0.18 -11.88
C LEU A 61 -1.18 -0.62 -10.61
N LEU A 62 -1.84 -0.34 -9.49
CA LEU A 62 -1.68 -1.09 -8.24
C LEU A 62 -2.20 -2.52 -8.37
N TYR A 63 -3.32 -2.76 -9.05
CA TYR A 63 -3.81 -4.11 -9.34
C TYR A 63 -2.77 -4.93 -10.14
N LYS A 64 -2.15 -4.30 -11.15
CA LYS A 64 -1.09 -4.94 -11.94
C LYS A 64 0.19 -5.17 -11.13
N ALA A 65 0.54 -4.24 -10.23
CA ALA A 65 1.66 -4.42 -9.30
C ALA A 65 1.36 -5.48 -8.23
N SER A 66 0.10 -5.65 -7.83
CA SER A 66 -0.33 -6.62 -6.82
C SER A 66 -0.11 -8.07 -7.28
N LYS A 67 -0.12 -8.32 -8.60
CA LYS A 67 0.32 -9.61 -9.14
C LYS A 67 1.79 -9.94 -8.86
N LYS A 68 2.65 -8.94 -8.63
CA LYS A 68 4.04 -9.20 -8.20
C LYS A 68 4.12 -9.55 -6.72
N THR A 69 3.26 -8.99 -5.87
CA THR A 69 3.16 -9.39 -4.45
C THR A 69 2.68 -10.82 -4.27
N GLU A 70 1.95 -11.38 -5.24
CA GLU A 70 1.57 -12.81 -5.25
C GLU A 70 2.79 -13.74 -5.23
N ILE A 71 3.89 -13.33 -5.89
CA ILE A 71 5.16 -14.08 -5.91
C ILE A 71 5.83 -14.03 -4.52
N LEU A 72 5.73 -12.89 -3.84
CA LEU A 72 6.26 -12.70 -2.49
C LEU A 72 5.43 -13.45 -1.43
N GLU A 73 4.11 -13.46 -1.57
CA GLU A 73 3.21 -14.26 -0.73
C GLU A 73 3.41 -15.76 -0.95
N ALA A 74 3.72 -16.21 -2.17
CA ALA A 74 4.06 -17.59 -2.45
C ALA A 74 5.34 -18.04 -1.71
N GLU A 75 6.34 -17.16 -1.62
CA GLU A 75 7.59 -17.41 -0.89
C GLU A 75 7.37 -17.49 0.64
N LEU A 76 6.55 -16.61 1.19
CA LEU A 76 6.16 -16.61 2.62
C LEU A 76 5.35 -17.85 2.99
N LYS A 77 4.39 -18.23 2.13
CA LYS A 77 3.56 -19.42 2.32
C LYS A 77 4.38 -20.71 2.24
N LYS A 78 5.41 -20.76 1.39
CA LYS A 78 6.39 -21.85 1.33
C LYS A 78 7.15 -22.03 2.65
N ARG A 79 7.40 -20.94 3.37
CA ARG A 79 8.16 -20.94 4.63
C ARG A 79 7.26 -21.03 5.88
N ASN A 80 5.95 -21.08 5.70
CA ASN A 80 4.95 -21.26 6.75
C ASN A 80 5.03 -20.20 7.87
N LEU A 81 5.27 -18.94 7.46
CA LEU A 81 5.40 -17.76 8.30
C LEU A 81 4.21 -16.81 8.12
#